data_AF-A0A3D2AKM8-F1
#
_entry.id   AF-A0A3D2AKM8-F1
#
_cell.length_a   1.000
_cell.length_b   1.000
_cell.length_c   1.000
_cell.angle_alpha   90.00
_cell.angle_beta   90.00
_cell.angle_gamma   90.00
#
_symmetry.space_group_name_H-M   'P 1'
#
loop_
_entity.id
_entity.type
_entity.pdbx_description
1 polymer ?
#
loop_
_entity_poly.entity_id
_entity_poly.type
_entity_poly.pdbx_seq_one_letter_code
_entity_poly.pdbx_strand_id
1 'polypeptide(L)'
;MIKWPLIFRSLYWKIFFFFWLTLIASIFSVATLSEIIVNERDEDQYQKVIHLGIQAANIYERKGARALTAHLRHIDQEFDVKGFMLDAQHRPISRANLPKNW
;
A
#
# COMPACT_ATOMS: atom_id res chain seq x y z
N MET A 1 -43.19 -44.44 -20.71
CA MET A 1 -43.27 -43.17 -19.94
C MET A 1 -41.87 -42.61 -19.79
N ILE A 2 -41.56 -41.60 -20.59
CA ILE A 2 -40.23 -41.00 -20.71
C ILE A 2 -39.89 -40.25 -19.42
N LYS A 3 -38.77 -40.60 -18.79
CA LYS A 3 -38.24 -40.01 -17.54
C LYS A 3 -37.67 -38.59 -17.75
N TRP A 4 -38.31 -37.78 -18.59
CA TRP A 4 -37.90 -36.42 -18.92
C TRP A 4 -37.73 -35.51 -17.69
N PRO A 5 -38.69 -35.38 -16.75
CA PRO A 5 -38.61 -34.37 -15.70
C PRO A 5 -37.48 -34.60 -14.69
N LEU A 6 -37.02 -35.84 -14.53
CA LEU A 6 -35.90 -36.19 -13.65
C LEU A 6 -34.54 -35.78 -14.23
N ILE A 7 -34.40 -35.85 -15.55
CA ILE A 7 -33.17 -35.47 -16.26
C ILE A 7 -33.00 -33.95 -16.19
N PHE A 8 -34.04 -33.16 -16.47
CA PHE A 8 -34.00 -31.70 -16.39
C PHE A 8 -33.72 -31.19 -14.97
N ARG A 9 -34.25 -31.84 -13.93
CA ARG A 9 -33.98 -31.48 -12.53
C ARG A 9 -32.50 -31.67 -12.15
N SER A 10 -31.90 -32.78 -12.58
CA SER A 10 -30.47 -33.06 -12.33
C SER A 10 -29.56 -32.15 -13.16
N LEU A 11 -29.92 -31.88 -14.41
CA LEU A 11 -29.15 -31.02 -15.31
C LEU A 11 -29.12 -29.57 -14.82
N TYR A 12 -30.27 -29.03 -14.41
CA TYR A 12 -30.36 -27.70 -13.82
C TYR A 12 -29.48 -27.58 -12.58
N TRP A 13 -29.54 -28.57 -11.68
CA TRP A 13 -28.74 -28.57 -10.47
C TRP A 13 -27.24 -28.59 -10.75
N LYS A 14 -26.78 -29.38 -11.73
CA LYS A 14 -25.37 -29.35 -12.17
C LYS A 14 -24.97 -27.97 -12.68
N ILE A 15 -25.73 -27.41 -13.61
CA ILE A 15 -25.42 -26.11 -14.22
C ILE A 15 -25.42 -25.01 -13.15
N PHE A 16 -26.41 -25.01 -12.25
CA PHE A 16 -26.50 -24.10 -11.14
C PHE A 16 -25.25 -24.17 -10.26
N PHE A 17 -24.83 -25.35 -9.84
CA PHE A 17 -23.64 -25.50 -9.00
C PHE A 17 -22.36 -25.04 -9.70
N PHE A 18 -22.16 -25.42 -10.96
CA PHE A 18 -20.98 -24.98 -11.72
C PHE A 18 -20.98 -23.46 -11.96
N PHE A 19 -22.15 -22.87 -12.23
CA PHE A 19 -22.30 -21.43 -12.42
C PHE A 19 -21.97 -20.66 -11.14
N TRP A 20 -22.53 -21.07 -10.00
CA TRP A 20 -22.24 -20.40 -8.73
C TRP A 20 -20.79 -20.59 -8.27
N LEU A 21 -20.22 -21.78 -8.49
CA LEU A 21 -18.84 -22.07 -8.11
C LEU A 21 -17.84 -21.27 -8.96
N THR A 22 -18.09 -21.12 -10.26
CA THR A 22 -17.27 -20.27 -11.15
C THR A 22 -17.42 -18.78 -10.84
N LEU A 23 -18.63 -18.32 -10.49
CA LEU A 23 -18.86 -16.94 -10.03
C LEU A 23 -18.06 -16.63 -8.76
N ILE A 24 -18.12 -17.50 -7.75
CA ILE A 24 -17.38 -17.35 -6.50
C ILE A 24 -15.87 -17.37 -6.79
N ALA A 25 -15.38 -18.33 -7.57
CA ALA A 25 -13.96 -18.41 -7.94
C ALA A 25 -13.47 -17.15 -8.68
N SER A 26 -14.29 -16.59 -9.57
CA SER A 26 -13.96 -15.36 -10.29
C SER A 26 -13.88 -14.15 -9.36
N ILE A 27 -14.80 -14.02 -8.39
CA ILE A 27 -14.77 -12.94 -7.39
C ILE A 27 -13.53 -13.09 -6.51
N PHE A 28 -13.23 -14.30 -6.03
CA PHE A 28 -12.03 -14.58 -5.24
C PHE A 28 -10.75 -14.29 -6.02
N SER A 29 -10.67 -14.63 -7.31
CA SER A 29 -9.49 -14.33 -8.13
C SER A 29 -9.21 -12.83 -8.25
N VAL A 30 -10.25 -11.99 -8.28
CA VAL A 30 -10.08 -10.52 -8.36
C VAL A 30 -9.77 -9.93 -6.98
N ALA A 31 -10.38 -10.48 -5.92
CA ALA A 31 -10.14 -10.04 -4.55
C ALA A 31 -8.72 -10.38 -4.09
N THR A 32 -8.23 -11.60 -4.35
CA THR A 32 -6.85 -11.98 -3.98
C THR A 32 -5.81 -11.20 -4.78
N LEU A 33 -6.02 -10.94 -6.07
CA LEU A 33 -5.10 -10.11 -6.84
C LEU A 33 -5.08 -8.65 -6.36
N SER A 34 -6.22 -8.09 -5.94
CA SER A 34 -6.28 -6.72 -5.43
C SER A 34 -5.66 -6.60 -4.04
N GLU A 35 -5.94 -7.54 -3.12
CA GLU A 35 -5.38 -7.52 -1.77
C GLU A 35 -3.87 -7.81 -1.76
N ILE A 36 -3.39 -8.77 -2.58
CA ILE A 36 -1.96 -9.10 -2.62
C ILE A 36 -1.17 -7.93 -3.22
N ILE A 37 -1.61 -7.33 -4.32
CA ILE A 37 -0.88 -6.22 -4.97
C ILE A 37 -0.91 -4.93 -4.13
N VAL A 38 -1.99 -4.66 -3.39
CA VAL A 38 -2.07 -3.49 -2.51
C VAL A 38 -1.25 -3.70 -1.24
N ASN A 39 -1.31 -4.88 -0.62
CA ASN A 39 -0.60 -5.14 0.63
C ASN A 39 0.93 -5.20 0.43
N GLU A 40 1.43 -5.81 -0.66
CA GLU A 40 2.86 -5.85 -0.96
C GLU A 40 3.45 -4.46 -1.28
N ARG A 41 2.66 -3.56 -1.89
CA ARG A 41 3.11 -2.18 -2.14
C ARG A 41 3.12 -1.33 -0.88
N ASP A 42 2.14 -1.49 -0.01
CA ASP A 42 2.07 -0.69 1.22
C ASP A 42 3.16 -1.11 2.22
N GLU A 43 3.43 -2.40 2.32
CA GLU A 43 4.45 -2.93 3.24
C GLU A 43 5.87 -2.53 2.80
N ASP A 44 6.18 -2.59 1.50
CA ASP A 44 7.47 -2.14 0.95
C ASP A 44 7.66 -0.62 1.06
N GLN A 45 6.61 0.16 0.79
CA GLN A 45 6.67 1.63 0.98
C GLN A 45 6.82 2.02 2.45
N TYR A 46 6.12 1.34 3.36
CA TYR A 46 6.23 1.60 4.79
C TYR A 46 7.64 1.32 5.31
N GLN A 47 8.24 0.19 4.94
CA GLN A 47 9.63 -0.15 5.28
C GLN A 47 10.61 0.88 4.72
N LYS A 48 10.39 1.33 3.48
CA LYS A 48 11.23 2.35 2.84
C LYS A 48 11.16 3.70 3.57
N VAL A 49 9.96 4.15 3.96
CA VAL A 49 9.78 5.41 4.72
C VAL A 49 10.43 5.33 6.10
N ILE A 50 10.30 4.19 6.80
CA ILE A 50 10.97 3.97 8.10
C ILE A 50 12.48 4.06 7.93
N HIS A 51 13.04 3.36 6.94
CA HIS A 51 14.49 3.37 6.70
C HIS A 51 15.01 4.79 6.40
N LEU A 52 14.29 5.54 5.56
CA LEU A 52 14.60 6.94 5.26
C LEU A 52 14.51 7.83 6.52
N GLY A 53 13.52 7.59 7.39
CA GLY A 53 13.37 8.29 8.66
C GLY A 53 14.54 8.05 9.62
N ILE A 54 14.95 6.78 9.79
CA ILE A 54 16.11 6.40 10.62
C ILE A 54 17.39 7.02 10.05
N GLN A 55 17.57 6.99 8.74
CA GLN A 55 18.73 7.58 8.07
C GLN A 55 18.78 9.11 8.27
N ALA A 56 17.64 9.79 8.15
CA ALA A 56 17.53 11.22 8.41
C ALA A 56 17.90 11.57 9.86
N ALA A 57 17.41 10.81 10.84
CA ALA A 57 17.74 11.00 12.26
C ALA A 57 19.25 10.82 12.51
N ASN A 58 19.85 9.76 11.97
CA ASN A 58 21.28 9.50 12.10
C ASN A 58 22.14 10.59 11.44
N ILE A 59 21.71 11.15 10.30
CA ILE A 59 22.39 12.29 9.66
C ILE A 59 22.31 13.54 10.52
N TYR A 60 21.16 13.80 11.14
CA TYR A 60 21.00 14.90 12.08
C TYR A 60 21.94 14.75 13.28
N GLU A 61 22.00 13.56 13.89
CA GLU A 61 22.87 13.30 15.05
C GLU A 61 24.36 13.44 14.71
N ARG A 62 24.81 12.97 13.54
CA ARG A 62 26.24 13.01 13.17
C ARG A 62 26.70 14.32 12.56
N LYS A 63 25.87 14.98 11.76
CA LYS A 63 26.25 16.10 10.88
C LYS A 63 25.42 17.37 11.09
N GLY A 64 24.39 17.30 11.93
CA GLY A 64 23.54 18.43 12.30
C GLY A 64 22.52 18.85 11.25
N ALA A 65 21.78 19.92 11.57
CA ALA A 65 20.62 20.39 10.80
C ALA A 65 20.90 20.76 9.33
N ARG A 66 22.12 21.23 9.01
CA ARG A 66 22.51 21.56 7.63
C ARG A 66 22.57 20.33 6.72
N ALA A 67 23.16 19.26 7.22
CA ALA A 67 23.27 18.00 6.46
C ALA A 67 21.91 17.32 6.32
N LEU A 68 21.07 17.37 7.38
CA LEU A 68 19.69 16.91 7.31
C LEU A 68 18.90 17.64 6.21
N THR A 69 19.01 18.97 6.15
CA THR A 69 18.28 19.77 5.14
C THR A 69 18.72 19.41 3.71
N ALA A 70 20.01 19.18 3.48
CA ALA A 70 20.51 18.73 2.18
C ALA A 70 20.01 17.32 1.82
N HIS A 71 19.96 16.42 2.79
CA HIS A 71 19.46 15.06 2.59
C HIS A 71 17.96 15.01 2.30
N LEU A 72 17.15 15.77 3.04
CA LEU A 72 15.71 15.89 2.77
C LEU A 72 15.42 16.47 1.37
N ARG A 73 16.22 17.44 0.92
CA ARG A 73 16.12 17.98 -0.44
C ARG A 73 16.48 16.95 -1.51
N HIS A 74 17.42 16.06 -1.24
CA HIS A 74 17.77 14.98 -2.14
C HIS A 74 16.64 13.94 -2.24
N ILE A 75 16.01 13.58 -1.12
CA ILE A 75 14.86 12.67 -1.08
C ILE A 75 13.67 13.25 -1.87
N ASP A 76 13.39 14.56 -1.70
CA ASP A 76 12.33 15.27 -2.44
C ASP A 76 12.56 15.17 -3.96
N GLN A 77 13.81 15.31 -4.41
CA GLN A 77 14.16 15.24 -5.84
C GLN A 77 14.16 13.82 -6.41
N GLU A 78 14.56 12.82 -5.64
CA GLU A 78 14.74 11.45 -6.12
C GLU A 78 13.46 10.63 -6.03
N PHE A 79 12.63 10.86 -5.00
CA PHE A 79 11.46 10.05 -4.71
C PHE A 79 10.13 10.81 -4.85
N ASP A 80 10.15 12.12 -5.12
CA ASP A 80 8.97 13.00 -5.14
C ASP A 80 8.19 12.96 -3.81
N VAL A 81 8.89 12.72 -2.71
CA VAL A 81 8.33 12.64 -1.34
C VAL A 81 8.92 13.73 -0.47
N LYS A 82 8.04 14.57 0.10
CA LYS A 82 8.43 15.60 1.06
C LYS A 82 8.49 15.04 2.48
N GLY A 83 9.71 14.87 2.99
CA GLY A 83 9.97 14.54 4.38
C GLY A 83 10.24 15.77 5.25
N PHE A 84 9.68 15.79 6.46
CA PHE A 84 9.99 16.80 7.48
C PHE A 84 10.37 16.10 8.78
N MET A 85 11.43 16.58 9.43
CA MET A 85 11.80 16.14 10.77
C MET A 85 11.39 17.21 11.78
N LEU A 86 10.60 16.82 12.79
CA LEU A 86 10.02 17.72 13.78
C LEU A 86 10.68 17.52 15.16
N ASP A 87 10.74 18.58 15.96
CA ASP A 87 11.09 18.51 17.38
C ASP A 87 9.89 18.11 18.25
N ALA A 88 10.11 17.96 19.55
CA ALA A 88 9.07 17.61 20.51
C ALA A 88 7.94 18.65 20.62
N GLN A 89 8.16 19.88 20.14
CA GLN A 89 7.19 20.96 20.04
C GLN A 89 6.55 21.06 18.64
N HIS A 90 6.74 20.04 17.80
CA HIS A 90 6.30 19.95 16.41
C HIS A 90 6.85 21.06 15.51
N ARG A 91 8.03 21.58 15.83
CA ARG A 91 8.71 22.59 14.99
C ARG A 91 9.68 21.89 14.04
N PRO A 92 9.85 22.38 12.81
CA PRO A 92 10.76 21.76 11.87
C PRO A 92 12.21 21.97 12.32
N ILE A 93 12.93 20.86 12.52
CA ILE A 93 14.36 20.86 12.86
C ILE A 93 15.20 21.21 11.62
N SER A 94 14.70 20.79 10.45
CA SER A 94 15.24 21.21 9.16
C SER A 94 14.77 22.63 8.81
N ARG A 95 15.56 23.37 8.03
CA ARG A 95 15.16 24.70 7.52
C ARG A 95 14.05 24.66 6.45
N ALA A 96 13.36 23.54 6.31
CA ALA A 96 12.30 23.38 5.34
C ALA A 96 11.03 24.12 5.81
N ASN A 97 10.40 24.86 4.91
CA ASN A 97 9.08 25.45 5.18
C ASN A 97 8.05 24.33 5.21
N LEU A 98 7.39 24.17 6.34
CA LEU A 98 6.23 23.29 6.45
C LEU A 98 5.11 23.81 5.53
N PRO A 99 4.31 22.92 4.91
CA PRO A 99 3.09 23.30 4.22
C PRO A 99 2.17 24.09 5.15
N LYS A 100 1.19 24.85 4.65
CA LYS A 100 0.22 25.54 5.53
C LYS A 100 -0.89 24.61 6.06
N ASN A 101 -0.97 23.40 5.52
CA ASN A 101 -2.05 22.44 5.68
C ASN A 101 -1.56 21.08 6.20
N TRP A 102 -0.48 21.07 6.99
CA TRP A 102 0.04 19.86 7.64
C TRP A 102 -0.67 19.58 8.95
#